data_AF-A0AA50ZD24-F1
#
_entry.id   AF-A0AA50ZD24-F1
#
_cell.length_a   1.000
_cell.length_b   1.000
_cell.length_c   1.000
_cell.angle_alpha   90.00
_cell.angle_beta   90.00
_cell.angle_gamma   90.00
#
_symmetry.space_group_name_H-M   'P 1'
#
loop_
_entity.id
_entity.type
_entity.pdbx_description
1 polymer ?
#
loop_
_entity_poly.entity_id
_entity_poly.type
_entity_poly.pdbx_seq_one_letter_code
_entity_poly.pdbx_strand_id
1 'polypeptide(L)'
;TRIHVNGGEYIGFLKADGSFTIHNAPSGSYVVEVLHPDYMYEPVRVEINSKGKYRARKVNYVQTSQVIQVSYPLRMKPLSKLKYFQAREQWRVTDFLFNPMVIMMVLPFLLIMILPKMMNDPEAKEDLKQITNMAKMSELPEMSAMFT
;
A
#
# COMPACT_ATOMS: atom_id res chain seq x y z
N THR A 1 -20.40 17.38 -2.74
CA THR A 1 -18.97 17.72 -2.85
C THR A 1 -18.79 19.21 -2.82
N ARG A 2 -17.87 19.72 -2.01
CA ARG A 2 -17.57 21.15 -1.91
C ARG A 2 -16.10 21.38 -2.26
N ILE A 3 -15.80 22.53 -2.84
CA ILE A 3 -14.42 22.93 -3.12
C ILE A 3 -14.04 23.95 -2.05
N HIS A 4 -13.07 23.62 -1.22
CA HIS A 4 -12.55 24.53 -0.21
C HIS A 4 -11.26 25.16 -0.71
N VAL A 5 -11.08 26.44 -0.39
CA VAL A 5 -9.84 27.17 -0.59
C VAL A 5 -9.35 27.66 0.76
N ASN A 6 -8.10 27.38 1.11
CA ASN A 6 -7.49 27.72 2.41
C ASN A 6 -8.35 27.29 3.61
N GLY A 7 -8.78 26.03 3.65
CA GLY A 7 -9.60 25.51 4.75
C GLY A 7 -11.04 26.03 4.79
N GLY A 8 -11.50 26.74 3.74
CA GLY A 8 -12.87 27.24 3.63
C GLY A 8 -13.00 28.76 3.63
N GLU A 9 -11.88 29.50 3.53
CA GLU A 9 -11.88 30.96 3.29
C GLU A 9 -12.70 31.32 2.05
N TYR A 10 -12.58 30.52 0.99
CA TYR A 10 -13.48 30.55 -0.16
C TYR A 10 -14.09 29.16 -0.35
N ILE A 11 -15.37 29.15 -0.70
CA ILE A 11 -16.13 27.92 -0.94
C ILE A 11 -16.68 27.96 -2.36
N GLY A 12 -16.35 26.94 -3.13
CA GLY A 12 -16.88 26.68 -4.46
C GLY A 12 -17.77 25.45 -4.50
N PHE A 13 -18.59 25.39 -5.54
CA PHE A 13 -19.47 24.27 -5.82
C PHE A 13 -19.14 23.66 -7.17
N LEU A 14 -19.36 22.35 -7.28
CA LEU A 14 -19.26 21.63 -8.54
C LEU A 14 -20.52 21.88 -9.37
N LYS A 15 -20.32 22.06 -10.67
CA LYS A 15 -21.37 22.09 -11.69
C LYS A 15 -21.75 20.66 -12.08
N ALA A 16 -22.84 20.52 -12.83
CA ALA A 16 -23.35 19.23 -13.29
C ALA A 16 -22.34 18.46 -14.18
N ASP A 17 -21.45 19.17 -14.87
CA ASP A 17 -20.38 18.60 -15.71
C ASP A 17 -19.12 18.20 -14.92
N GLY A 18 -19.13 18.39 -13.59
CA GLY A 18 -17.98 18.11 -12.73
C GLY A 18 -16.90 19.18 -12.74
N SER A 19 -17.12 20.32 -13.41
CA SER A 19 -16.24 21.48 -13.34
C SER A 19 -16.56 22.35 -12.12
N PHE A 20 -15.61 23.19 -11.69
CA PHE A 20 -15.83 24.17 -10.63
C PHE A 20 -15.11 25.48 -10.95
N THR A 21 -15.60 26.58 -10.39
CA THR A 21 -15.00 27.90 -10.51
C THR A 21 -15.03 28.60 -9.16
N ILE A 22 -13.91 29.23 -8.79
CA ILE A 22 -13.81 30.11 -7.62
C ILE A 22 -13.71 31.54 -8.13
N HIS A 23 -14.65 32.39 -7.71
CA HIS A 23 -14.68 33.80 -8.10
C HIS A 23 -14.05 34.67 -7.01
N ASN A 24 -13.59 35.86 -7.40
CA ASN A 24 -13.09 36.90 -6.50
C ASN A 24 -11.91 36.48 -5.60
N ALA A 25 -11.06 35.56 -6.07
CA ALA A 25 -9.80 35.24 -5.40
C ALA A 25 -8.74 36.30 -5.78
N PRO A 26 -8.19 37.07 -4.82
CA PRO A 26 -7.15 38.05 -5.10
C PRO A 26 -5.81 37.39 -5.45
N SER A 27 -4.80 38.19 -5.78
CA SER A 27 -3.44 37.67 -5.98
C SER A 27 -2.89 37.11 -4.68
N GLY A 28 -2.36 35.87 -4.71
CA GLY A 28 -1.93 35.17 -3.52
C GLY A 28 -1.58 33.70 -3.80
N SER A 29 -1.24 32.98 -2.73
CA SER A 29 -1.03 31.53 -2.76
C SER A 29 -2.14 30.84 -1.99
N TYR A 30 -2.87 29.96 -2.65
CA TYR A 30 -4.04 29.30 -2.12
C TYR A 30 -3.88 27.79 -2.17
N VAL A 31 -4.41 27.09 -1.18
CA VAL A 31 -4.53 25.63 -1.19
C VAL A 31 -5.97 25.28 -1.54
N VAL A 32 -6.17 24.58 -2.65
CA VAL A 32 -7.47 24.13 -3.14
C VAL A 32 -7.67 22.67 -2.79
N GLU A 33 -8.80 22.37 -2.16
CA GLU A 33 -9.15 21.06 -1.63
C GLU A 33 -10.55 20.67 -2.11
N VAL A 34 -10.73 19.40 -2.49
CA VAL A 34 -12.04 18.85 -2.86
C VAL A 34 -12.53 18.02 -1.68
N LEU A 35 -13.60 18.50 -1.04
CA LEU A 35 -14.25 17.79 0.05
C LEU A 35 -15.39 16.92 -0.49
N HIS A 36 -15.19 15.62 -0.42
CA HIS A 36 -16.18 14.61 -0.78
C HIS A 36 -16.37 13.64 0.40
N PRO A 37 -17.61 13.22 0.73
CA PRO A 37 -17.84 12.26 1.81
C PRO A 37 -17.19 10.90 1.54
N ASP A 38 -17.30 10.34 0.34
CA ASP A 38 -16.77 8.99 0.08
C ASP A 38 -15.34 8.92 -0.48
N TYR A 39 -14.78 10.01 -1.00
CA TYR A 39 -13.53 9.99 -1.76
C TYR A 39 -12.54 11.02 -1.23
N MET A 40 -11.27 10.62 -1.18
CA MET A 40 -10.16 11.51 -0.87
C MET A 40 -9.58 12.07 -2.17
N TYR A 41 -9.26 13.36 -2.17
CA TYR A 41 -8.59 14.04 -3.27
C TYR A 41 -7.28 14.64 -2.78
N GLU A 42 -6.28 14.70 -3.66
CA GLU A 42 -5.02 15.36 -3.34
C GLU A 42 -5.18 16.90 -3.41
N PRO A 43 -4.76 17.65 -2.38
CA PRO A 43 -4.84 19.10 -2.40
C PRO A 43 -3.81 19.70 -3.36
N VAL A 44 -4.15 20.82 -3.98
CA VAL A 44 -3.29 21.50 -4.97
C VAL A 44 -3.08 22.95 -4.56
N ARG A 45 -1.83 23.43 -4.61
CA ARG A 45 -1.51 24.84 -4.37
C ARG A 45 -1.62 25.60 -5.68
N VAL A 46 -2.40 26.68 -5.69
CA VAL A 46 -2.56 27.60 -6.81
C VAL A 46 -2.00 28.96 -6.41
N GLU A 47 -1.04 29.45 -7.19
CA GLU A 47 -0.45 30.77 -7.05
C GLU A 47 -1.00 31.68 -8.14
N ILE A 48 -1.50 32.84 -7.73
CA ILE A 48 -2.07 33.88 -8.60
C ILE A 48 -1.17 35.10 -8.49
N ASN A 49 -0.50 35.46 -9.58
CA ASN A 49 0.31 36.67 -9.62
C ASN A 49 -0.59 37.93 -9.74
N SER A 50 -0.07 39.11 -9.38
CA SER A 50 -0.76 40.40 -9.54
C SER A 50 -1.17 40.69 -10.99
N LYS A 51 -0.49 40.08 -11.98
CA LYS A 51 -0.82 40.14 -13.41
C LYS A 51 -1.91 39.15 -13.85
N GLY A 52 -2.51 38.39 -12.92
CA GLY A 52 -3.52 37.37 -13.23
C GLY A 52 -2.98 36.07 -13.84
N LYS A 53 -1.66 35.85 -13.86
CA LYS A 53 -1.08 34.57 -14.28
C LYS A 53 -1.22 33.54 -13.16
N TYR A 54 -1.65 32.34 -13.52
CA TYR A 54 -1.84 31.22 -12.61
C TYR A 54 -0.68 30.22 -12.71
N ARG A 55 -0.29 29.65 -11.56
CA ARG A 55 0.60 28.48 -11.48
C ARG A 55 0.04 27.50 -10.47
N ALA A 56 -0.16 26.25 -10.88
CA ALA A 56 -0.58 25.18 -9.98
C ALA A 56 0.60 24.25 -9.67
N ARG A 57 0.73 23.83 -8.41
CA ARG A 57 1.74 22.87 -7.96
C ARG A 57 1.22 21.95 -6.86
N LYS A 58 1.82 20.77 -6.72
CA LYS A 58 1.51 19.84 -5.63
C LYS A 58 1.82 20.48 -4.28
N VAL A 59 0.97 20.23 -3.29
CA VAL A 59 1.17 20.74 -1.93
C VAL A 59 2.26 19.93 -1.24
N ASN A 60 3.29 20.60 -0.72
CA ASN A 60 4.29 20.03 0.17
C ASN A 60 4.52 21.01 1.33
N TYR A 61 4.22 20.58 2.55
CA TYR A 61 4.39 21.39 3.77
C TYR A 61 5.79 21.25 4.38
N VAL A 62 6.54 20.20 4.03
CA VAL A 62 7.89 19.93 4.57
C VAL A 62 8.95 20.66 3.73
N GLN A 63 8.88 20.51 2.40
CA GLN A 63 9.81 21.15 1.46
C GLN A 63 9.05 22.16 0.60
N THR A 64 8.92 23.39 1.09
CA THR A 64 8.17 24.46 0.41
C THR A 64 8.85 24.95 -0.88
N SER A 65 10.17 24.75 -1.00
CA SER A 65 10.98 25.07 -2.19
C SER A 65 10.81 24.07 -3.32
N GLN A 66 10.31 22.86 -3.04
CA GLN A 66 10.06 21.87 -4.07
C GLN A 66 8.85 22.30 -4.91
N VAL A 67 9.06 22.42 -6.23
CA VAL A 67 8.03 22.82 -7.17
C VAL A 67 7.76 21.69 -8.14
N ILE A 68 6.68 20.95 -7.89
CA ILE A 68 6.13 19.97 -8.84
C ILE A 68 4.91 20.61 -9.49
N GLN A 69 5.09 21.09 -10.71
CA GLN A 69 4.04 21.79 -11.44
C GLN A 69 2.91 20.83 -11.84
N VAL A 70 1.67 21.29 -11.67
CA VAL A 70 0.45 20.58 -12.07
C VAL A 70 -0.22 21.38 -13.19
N SER A 71 -0.92 20.68 -14.09
CA SER A 71 -1.67 21.32 -15.17
C SER A 71 -2.76 22.24 -14.63
N TYR A 72 -2.97 23.36 -15.30
CA TYR A 72 -4.12 24.24 -15.10
C TYR A 72 -4.92 24.31 -16.42
N PRO A 73 -6.27 24.24 -16.41
CA PRO A 73 -7.18 24.09 -15.27
C PRO A 73 -6.96 22.81 -14.45
N LEU A 74 -7.34 22.84 -13.17
CA LEU A 74 -7.11 21.74 -12.25
C LEU A 74 -7.92 20.49 -12.66
N ARG A 75 -7.23 19.38 -12.88
CA ARG A 75 -7.82 18.06 -13.15
C ARG A 75 -7.60 17.15 -11.95
N MET A 76 -8.48 17.28 -10.95
CA MET A 76 -8.35 16.57 -9.69
C MET A 76 -9.01 15.19 -9.79
N LYS A 77 -8.21 14.14 -9.65
CA LYS A 77 -8.69 12.75 -9.62
C LYS A 77 -8.80 12.27 -8.17
N PRO A 78 -9.77 11.39 -7.86
CA PRO A 78 -9.85 10.80 -6.53
C PRO A 78 -8.63 9.89 -6.31
N LEU A 79 -8.00 10.02 -5.15
CA LEU A 79 -6.86 9.21 -4.72
C LEU A 79 -7.33 7.85 -4.23
N SER A 80 -8.33 7.82 -3.35
CA SER A 80 -8.87 6.60 -2.74
C SER A 80 -10.26 6.83 -2.16
N LYS A 81 -10.97 5.72 -1.85
CA LYS A 81 -12.22 5.77 -1.10
C LYS A 81 -11.92 5.95 0.39
N LEU A 82 -12.59 6.89 1.04
CA LEU A 82 -12.46 7.13 2.47
C LEU A 82 -13.02 5.94 3.25
N LYS A 83 -12.20 5.40 4.16
CA LYS A 83 -12.57 4.35 5.11
C LYS A 83 -12.69 4.98 6.49
N TYR A 84 -13.90 5.42 6.82
CA TYR A 84 -14.18 6.02 8.13
C TYR A 84 -14.10 5.03 9.29
N PHE A 85 -14.39 3.76 9.00
CA PHE A 85 -14.43 2.70 9.99
C PHE A 85 -13.31 1.71 9.72
N GLN A 86 -12.63 1.33 10.79
CA GLN A 86 -11.74 0.18 10.77
C GLN A 86 -12.59 -1.09 10.80
N ALA A 87 -12.28 -2.04 9.90
CA ALA A 87 -12.90 -3.35 9.95
C ALA A 87 -12.47 -4.04 11.25
N ARG A 88 -13.43 -4.61 12.00
CA ARG A 88 -13.12 -5.43 13.17
C ARG A 88 -12.35 -6.67 12.72
N GLU A 89 -11.39 -7.09 13.52
CA GLU A 89 -10.78 -8.40 13.36
C GLU A 89 -11.87 -9.47 13.49
N GLN A 90 -11.96 -10.32 12.48
CA GLN A 90 -12.89 -11.44 12.45
C GLN A 90 -12.09 -12.70 12.66
N TRP A 91 -12.67 -13.68 13.36
CA TRP A 91 -12.12 -15.02 13.37
C TRP A 91 -12.19 -15.59 11.95
N ARG A 92 -11.05 -15.65 11.26
CA ARG A 92 -10.94 -16.34 9.97
C ARG A 92 -10.31 -17.70 10.23
N VAL A 93 -10.94 -18.76 9.72
CA VAL A 93 -10.40 -20.13 9.81
C VAL A 93 -9.01 -20.20 9.15
N THR A 94 -8.77 -19.37 8.12
CA THR A 94 -7.45 -19.22 7.50
C THR A 94 -6.40 -18.71 8.47
N ASP A 95 -6.75 -17.78 9.36
CA ASP A 95 -5.79 -17.17 10.29
C ASP A 95 -5.40 -18.18 11.39
N PHE A 96 -6.31 -19.12 11.71
CA PHE A 96 -6.00 -20.28 12.56
C PHE A 96 -5.15 -21.31 11.83
N LEU A 97 -5.52 -21.70 10.59
CA LEU A 97 -4.77 -22.71 9.81
C LEU A 97 -3.35 -22.23 9.50
N PHE A 98 -3.17 -20.96 9.14
CA PHE A 98 -1.87 -20.35 8.84
C PHE A 98 -1.16 -19.80 10.08
N ASN A 99 -1.66 -20.10 11.27
CA ASN A 99 -0.94 -19.78 12.49
C ASN A 99 0.34 -20.63 12.53
N PRO A 100 1.53 -20.00 12.68
CA PRO A 100 2.80 -20.72 12.68
C PRO A 100 2.84 -21.83 13.73
N MET A 101 2.17 -21.67 14.88
CA MET A 101 2.11 -22.73 15.90
C MET A 101 1.27 -23.93 15.45
N VAL A 102 0.15 -23.70 14.74
CA VAL A 102 -0.74 -24.77 14.25
C VAL A 102 -0.05 -25.54 13.12
N ILE A 103 0.58 -24.86 12.17
CA ILE A 103 1.34 -25.51 11.08
C ILE A 103 2.46 -26.37 11.66
N MET A 104 3.26 -25.82 12.58
CA MET A 104 4.40 -26.54 13.17
C MET A 104 3.97 -27.73 14.02
N MET A 105 2.74 -27.78 14.51
CA MET A 105 2.21 -28.95 15.21
C MET A 105 1.64 -29.99 14.26
N VAL A 106 0.81 -29.58 13.29
CA VAL A 106 0.07 -30.48 12.41
C VAL A 106 0.97 -31.08 11.33
N LEU A 107 1.84 -30.28 10.70
CA LEU A 107 2.68 -30.72 9.59
C LEU A 107 3.62 -31.89 9.96
N PRO A 108 4.42 -31.83 11.04
CA PRO A 108 5.28 -32.96 11.40
C PRO A 108 4.48 -34.19 11.84
N PHE A 109 3.33 -34.02 12.51
CA PHE A 109 2.47 -35.15 12.87
C PHE A 109 1.94 -35.88 11.62
N LEU A 110 1.51 -35.12 10.61
CA LEU A 110 1.03 -35.63 9.34
C LEU A 110 2.15 -36.38 8.58
N LEU A 111 3.37 -35.81 8.58
CA LEU A 111 4.56 -36.48 8.03
C LEU A 111 4.86 -37.79 8.76
N ILE A 112 4.84 -37.83 10.09
CA ILE A 112 5.08 -39.05 10.88
C ILE A 112 4.04 -40.14 10.56
N MET A 113 2.80 -39.78 10.22
CA MET A 113 1.78 -40.75 9.81
C MET A 113 1.95 -41.25 8.36
N ILE A 114 2.36 -40.39 7.43
CA ILE A 114 2.47 -40.72 6.00
C ILE A 114 3.81 -41.37 5.66
N LEU A 115 4.91 -40.89 6.23
CA LEU A 115 6.26 -41.40 5.99
C LEU A 115 6.36 -42.92 6.13
N PRO A 116 5.86 -43.60 7.19
CA PRO A 116 5.92 -45.05 7.27
C PRO A 116 5.08 -45.77 6.21
N LYS A 117 4.00 -45.15 5.69
CA LYS A 117 3.23 -45.71 4.58
C LYS A 117 3.96 -45.57 3.25
N MET A 118 4.57 -44.42 2.97
CA MET A 118 5.41 -44.24 1.79
C MET A 118 6.66 -45.12 1.84
N MET A 119 7.27 -45.27 3.02
CA MET A 119 8.38 -46.18 3.26
C MET A 119 7.98 -47.65 3.21
N ASN A 120 6.74 -48.04 2.93
CA ASN A 120 6.43 -49.43 2.62
C ASN A 120 6.54 -49.71 1.11
N ASP A 121 6.43 -48.70 0.26
CA ASP A 121 6.60 -48.82 -1.18
C ASP A 121 8.11 -48.82 -1.54
N PRO A 122 8.60 -49.78 -2.34
CA PRO A 122 10.01 -49.91 -2.67
C PRO A 122 10.56 -48.72 -3.48
N GLU A 123 9.75 -48.08 -4.31
CA GLU A 123 10.13 -46.91 -5.13
C GLU A 123 10.38 -45.66 -4.25
N ALA A 124 9.46 -45.35 -3.33
CA ALA A 124 9.62 -44.22 -2.41
C ALA A 124 10.78 -44.39 -1.42
N LYS A 125 11.17 -45.64 -1.09
CA LYS A 125 12.40 -45.90 -0.30
C LYS A 125 13.66 -45.51 -1.05
N GLU A 126 13.71 -45.72 -2.36
CA GLU A 126 14.88 -45.38 -3.19
C GLU A 126 15.01 -43.87 -3.35
N ASP A 127 13.89 -43.17 -3.57
CA ASP A 127 13.85 -41.71 -3.64
C ASP A 127 14.27 -41.06 -2.32
N LEU A 128 13.76 -41.54 -1.18
CA LEU A 128 14.17 -41.05 0.14
C LEU A 128 15.66 -41.29 0.41
N LYS A 129 16.21 -42.44 -0.03
CA LYS A 129 17.65 -42.72 0.06
C LYS A 129 18.46 -41.79 -0.84
N GLN A 130 18.00 -41.50 -2.06
CA GLN A 130 18.65 -40.51 -2.95
C GLN A 130 18.64 -39.11 -2.35
N ILE A 131 17.50 -38.65 -1.84
CA ILE A 131 17.38 -37.33 -1.19
C ILE A 131 18.27 -37.25 0.05
N THR A 132 18.31 -38.32 0.87
CA THR A 132 19.20 -38.39 2.04
C THR A 132 20.68 -38.39 1.64
N ASN A 133 21.04 -39.10 0.57
CA ASN A 133 22.41 -39.11 0.06
C ASN A 133 22.81 -37.74 -0.52
N MET A 134 21.93 -37.07 -1.26
CA MET A 134 22.15 -35.70 -1.75
C MET A 134 22.23 -34.67 -0.62
N ALA A 135 21.39 -34.80 0.42
CA ALA A 135 21.44 -33.94 1.59
C ALA A 135 22.73 -34.15 2.41
N LYS A 136 23.17 -35.40 2.58
CA LYS A 136 24.49 -35.72 3.19
C LYS A 136 25.67 -35.21 2.37
N MET A 137 25.55 -35.19 1.05
CA MET A 137 26.54 -34.62 0.15
C MET A 137 26.55 -33.08 0.19
N SER A 138 25.51 -32.46 0.77
CA SER A 138 25.34 -31.02 0.95
C SER A 138 25.63 -30.53 2.37
N GLU A 139 25.99 -31.42 3.31
CA GLU A 139 26.55 -31.02 4.60
C GLU A 139 27.89 -30.31 4.35
N LEU A 140 27.89 -29.01 4.64
CA LEU A 140 29.01 -28.10 4.52
C LEU A 140 30.27 -28.72 5.15
N PRO A 141 31.46 -28.59 4.52
CA PRO A 141 32.70 -29.00 5.17
C PRO A 141 32.81 -28.26 6.51
N GLU A 142 33.08 -28.98 7.59
CA GLU A 142 33.21 -28.42 8.93
C GLU A 142 34.16 -27.21 8.91
N MET A 143 33.61 -26.00 9.09
CA MET A 143 34.38 -24.74 9.14
C MET A 143 35.26 -24.64 10.39
N SER A 144 35.36 -25.70 11.19
CA SER A 144 36.26 -25.80 12.35
C SER A 144 37.75 -25.94 11.96
N ALA A 145 38.05 -26.21 10.69
CA ALA A 145 39.42 -26.35 10.20
C ALA A 145 40.05 -25.08 9.56
N MET A 146 39.33 -23.94 9.48
CA MET A 146 39.86 -22.70 8.86
C MET A 146 40.46 -21.67 9.84
N PHE A 147 40.39 -21.92 11.16
CA PHE A 147 41.00 -21.05 12.18
C PHE A 147 42.02 -21.83 13.00
N THR A 148 43.19 -22.06 12.43
CA THR A 148 44.45 -22.39 13.13
C THR A 148 45.59 -21.80 12.33
#